data_AF-A0A9D5PZU1-F1
#
_entry.id   AF-A0A9D5PZU1-F1
#
_cell.length_a   1.000
_cell.length_b   1.000
_cell.length_c   1.000
_cell.angle_alpha   90.00
_cell.angle_beta   90.00
_cell.angle_gamma   90.00
#
_symmetry.space_group_name_H-M   'P 1'
#
loop_
_entity.id
_entity.type
_entity.pdbx_description
1 polymer ?
#
loop_
_entity_poly.entity_id
_entity_poly.type
_entity_poly.pdbx_seq_one_letter_code
_entity_poly.pdbx_strand_id
1 'polypeptide(L)'
;MAYPDEMKEIWELVKDSFRGECASTVFELWYGAITPSNFDPVSNELTFDTESEFKLPLLEKNYKGKIEERFATVAGMEVTVTFRFIGKPVDAEALRRRVTGQTSSTPEVAPTPEREEDPLDAHRAKFTFDNFIEGESNHFARAVCMRVAAKPYDVHNPLFLYGPSGVGKTHLMCAVVNELRRQRPNTKVIYTTMVDFVNYMVKCISRNDMESFRSYYRGCDVLLLDDVQFIAGKESTQLEVFNTFNTLFDEGKQIILASDRPPKDINPLEERLRSRFEQGLLADINPPDMELRVAIIRKKAEYLNIDLPDEVLSFLAENLRSNIRQIEGSIKKLAAKSLIDGRRISLEMAKDCISDLLGDAEPLNVTIDKIFAAVYKKYNVSKEELIGKKRNKEIAYARHITIYLLREITEMSFPNISKVINKDPSTVQSSCNIIKTRMTREPLFESDIESLKRDITGH
;
A
#
# COMPACT_ATOMS: atom_id res chain seq x y z
N MET A 1 -12.50 54.37 8.75
CA MET A 1 -11.08 54.80 8.75
C MET A 1 -10.31 53.78 7.96
N ALA A 2 -9.81 54.19 6.79
CA ALA A 2 -9.14 53.33 5.82
C ALA A 2 -7.63 53.38 6.09
N TYR A 3 -7.15 52.45 6.92
CA TYR A 3 -5.73 52.13 7.10
C TYR A 3 -5.26 50.77 6.50
N PRO A 4 -6.08 49.93 5.80
CA PRO A 4 -5.58 48.64 5.30
C PRO A 4 -4.41 48.74 4.32
N ASP A 5 -4.38 49.77 3.48
CA ASP A 5 -3.39 49.86 2.40
C ASP A 5 -2.03 50.37 2.89
N GLU A 6 -2.00 51.35 3.81
CA GLU A 6 -0.77 51.78 4.50
C GLU A 6 -0.16 50.62 5.32
N MET A 7 -0.98 49.82 6.00
CA MET A 7 -0.49 48.67 6.76
C MET A 7 0.01 47.52 5.87
N LYS A 8 -0.49 47.39 4.64
CA LYS A 8 0.09 46.46 3.65
C LYS A 8 1.48 46.90 3.19
N GLU A 9 1.69 48.20 2.98
CA GLU A 9 3.00 48.74 2.60
C GLU A 9 4.03 48.56 3.73
N ILE A 10 3.63 48.89 4.96
CA ILE A 10 4.47 48.66 6.15
C ILE A 10 4.73 47.15 6.34
N TRP A 11 3.73 46.31 6.11
CA TRP A 11 3.90 44.86 6.17
C TRP A 11 4.90 44.34 5.14
N GLU A 12 4.90 44.81 3.89
CA GLU A 12 5.90 44.36 2.91
C GLU A 12 7.33 44.74 3.32
N LEU A 13 7.53 45.91 3.94
CA LEU A 13 8.83 46.30 4.52
C LEU A 13 9.25 45.40 5.70
N VAL A 14 8.33 45.12 6.63
CA VAL A 14 8.57 44.23 7.77
C VAL A 14 8.81 42.80 7.29
N LYS A 15 8.03 42.33 6.32
CA LYS A 15 8.13 41.02 5.70
C LYS A 15 9.47 40.83 5.00
N ASP A 16 9.94 41.80 4.20
CA ASP A 16 11.23 41.69 3.52
C ASP A 16 12.42 41.57 4.49
N SER A 17 12.31 42.14 5.69
CA SER A 17 13.35 42.02 6.71
C SER A 17 13.57 40.58 7.22
N PHE A 18 12.64 39.65 6.97
CA PHE A 18 12.79 38.22 7.32
C PHE A 18 13.44 37.37 6.21
N ARG A 19 13.60 37.89 4.97
CA ARG A 19 14.13 37.11 3.83
C ARG A 19 15.57 36.62 4.01
N GLY A 20 16.34 37.24 4.91
CA GLY A 20 17.73 36.85 5.22
C GLY A 20 17.89 35.88 6.39
N GLU A 21 16.82 35.61 7.15
CA GLU A 21 16.90 34.85 8.42
C GLU A 21 16.26 33.46 8.35
N CYS A 22 15.55 33.14 7.26
CA CYS A 22 14.91 31.86 7.07
C CYS A 22 14.99 31.38 5.62
N ALA A 23 14.92 30.07 5.40
CA ALA A 23 14.91 29.50 4.07
C ALA A 23 13.69 30.00 3.28
N SER A 24 13.84 30.23 1.97
CA SER A 24 12.80 30.80 1.10
C SER A 24 11.45 30.07 1.18
N THR A 25 11.47 28.75 1.35
CA THR A 25 10.26 27.94 1.53
C THR A 25 9.54 28.21 2.85
N VAL A 26 10.28 28.42 3.95
CA VAL A 26 9.71 28.77 5.26
C VAL A 26 9.15 30.19 5.22
N PHE A 27 9.85 31.09 4.52
CA PHE A 27 9.42 32.46 4.32
C PHE A 27 8.06 32.55 3.63
N GLU A 28 7.95 31.94 2.45
CA GLU A 28 6.70 31.94 1.67
C GLU A 28 5.55 31.25 2.43
N LEU A 29 5.87 30.17 3.16
CA LEU A 29 4.87 29.41 3.89
C LEU A 29 4.25 30.17 5.07
N TRP A 30 5.03 30.99 5.80
CA TRP A 30 4.58 31.63 7.04
C TRP A 30 4.34 33.13 6.92
N TYR A 31 5.21 33.85 6.21
CA TYR A 31 5.10 35.30 6.03
C TYR A 31 4.48 35.67 4.68
N GLY A 32 4.68 34.87 3.64
CA GLY A 32 4.03 35.04 2.33
C GLY A 32 2.53 34.74 2.35
N ALA A 33 2.09 33.85 3.25
CA ALA A 33 0.73 33.32 3.32
C ALA A 33 -0.21 34.03 4.33
N ILE A 34 0.19 35.20 4.83
CA ILE A 34 -0.61 36.05 5.70
C ILE A 34 -0.67 37.48 5.14
N THR A 35 -1.84 38.12 5.25
CA THR A 35 -2.05 39.48 4.75
C THR A 35 -2.74 40.34 5.81
N PRO A 36 -2.27 41.58 6.06
CA PRO A 36 -2.92 42.45 7.02
C PRO A 36 -4.30 42.85 6.51
N SER A 37 -5.31 42.66 7.36
CA SER A 37 -6.71 42.82 6.99
C SER A 37 -7.43 43.92 7.76
N ASN A 38 -7.00 44.19 8.99
CA ASN A 38 -7.54 45.27 9.81
C ASN A 38 -6.49 45.80 10.80
N PHE A 39 -6.54 47.10 11.07
CA PHE A 39 -5.74 47.74 12.13
C PHE A 39 -6.64 48.64 12.98
N ASP A 40 -6.67 48.40 14.28
CA ASP A 40 -7.35 49.24 15.25
C ASP A 40 -6.36 50.23 15.89
N PRO A 41 -6.43 51.53 15.56
CA PRO A 41 -5.49 52.53 16.05
C PRO A 41 -5.69 52.90 17.53
N VAL A 42 -6.78 52.46 18.17
CA VAL A 42 -7.02 52.73 19.60
C VAL A 42 -6.35 51.67 20.48
N SER A 43 -6.36 50.42 20.03
CA SER A 43 -5.75 49.28 20.73
C SER A 43 -4.37 48.89 20.18
N ASN A 44 -3.93 49.51 19.08
CA ASN A 44 -2.76 49.12 18.29
C ASN A 44 -2.81 47.65 17.84
N GLU A 45 -4.01 47.10 17.63
CA GLU A 45 -4.18 45.71 17.21
C GLU A 45 -4.15 45.58 15.69
N LEU A 46 -3.25 44.74 15.17
CA LEU A 46 -3.12 44.42 13.75
C LEU A 46 -3.55 42.97 13.49
N THR A 47 -4.63 42.80 12.72
CA THR A 47 -5.15 41.49 12.33
C THR A 47 -4.58 41.06 10.98
N PHE A 48 -4.06 39.84 10.92
CA PHE A 48 -3.64 39.17 9.70
C PHE A 48 -4.61 38.06 9.31
N ASP A 49 -5.02 38.05 8.05
CA ASP A 49 -5.84 36.99 7.49
C ASP A 49 -4.97 35.85 6.96
N THR A 50 -5.43 34.61 7.15
CA THR A 50 -4.84 33.41 6.54
C THR A 50 -5.92 32.51 5.94
N GLU A 51 -5.61 31.90 4.80
CA GLU A 51 -6.49 30.91 4.14
C GLU A 51 -6.34 29.49 4.71
N SER A 52 -5.49 29.31 5.73
CA SER A 52 -5.22 28.00 6.34
C SER A 52 -5.53 28.02 7.82
N GLU A 53 -6.65 27.39 8.20
CA GLU A 53 -7.08 27.26 9.60
C GLU A 53 -6.00 26.60 10.48
N PHE A 54 -5.27 25.64 9.88
CA PHE A 54 -4.16 24.94 10.52
C PHE A 54 -2.97 25.82 10.89
N LYS A 55 -2.81 27.00 10.26
CA LYS A 55 -1.70 27.91 10.54
C LYS A 55 -1.95 28.79 11.76
N LEU A 56 -3.20 29.02 12.17
CA LEU A 56 -3.53 29.94 13.26
C LEU A 56 -2.77 29.66 14.57
N PRO A 57 -2.76 28.42 15.11
CA PRO A 57 -2.08 28.16 16.39
C PRO A 57 -0.55 28.28 16.29
N LEU A 58 0.00 28.00 15.10
CA LEU A 58 1.44 28.06 14.85
C LEU A 58 1.90 29.51 14.62
N LEU A 59 1.09 30.31 13.93
CA LEU A 59 1.27 31.75 13.78
C LEU A 59 1.23 32.44 15.14
N GLU A 60 0.21 32.15 15.96
CA GLU A 60 0.10 32.69 17.31
C GLU A 60 1.26 32.30 18.21
N LYS A 61 1.66 31.03 18.21
CA LYS A 61 2.69 30.53 19.14
C LYS A 61 4.11 30.91 18.73
N ASN A 62 4.45 30.82 17.45
CA ASN A 62 5.85 30.87 17.01
C ASN A 62 6.23 32.15 16.25
N TYR A 63 5.24 32.88 15.71
CA TYR A 63 5.49 33.99 14.79
C TYR A 63 4.92 35.32 15.28
N LYS A 64 3.88 35.32 16.14
CA LYS A 64 3.30 36.52 16.74
C LYS A 64 4.35 37.46 17.33
N GLY A 65 5.10 37.00 18.33
CA GLY A 65 6.11 37.83 19.01
C GLY A 65 7.23 38.31 18.08
N LYS A 66 7.62 37.49 17.10
CA LYS A 66 8.63 37.89 16.10
C LYS A 66 8.13 38.99 15.19
N ILE A 67 6.87 38.93 14.78
CA ILE A 67 6.25 39.97 13.94
C ILE A 67 6.12 41.25 14.76
N GLU A 68 5.63 41.18 16.00
CA GLU A 68 5.51 42.33 16.91
C GLU A 68 6.87 43.02 17.15
N GLU A 69 7.92 42.26 17.45
CA GLU A 69 9.29 42.77 17.60
C GLU A 69 9.81 43.43 16.31
N ARG A 70 9.45 42.88 15.15
CA ARG A 70 9.92 43.39 13.87
C ARG A 70 9.19 44.66 13.43
N PHE A 71 7.91 44.80 13.76
CA PHE A 71 7.18 46.06 13.60
C PHE A 71 7.79 47.17 14.47
N ALA A 72 8.18 46.85 15.72
CA ALA A 72 8.82 47.82 16.60
C ALA A 72 10.20 48.26 16.09
N THR A 73 10.99 47.35 15.53
CA THR A 73 12.36 47.64 15.07
C THR A 73 12.44 48.25 13.68
N VAL A 74 11.60 47.83 12.73
CA VAL A 74 11.63 48.29 11.33
C VAL A 74 10.72 49.49 11.10
N ALA A 75 9.51 49.49 11.68
CA ALA A 75 8.53 50.55 11.50
C ALA A 75 8.46 51.53 12.68
N GLY A 76 9.14 51.25 13.80
CA GLY A 76 9.04 52.06 15.02
C GLY A 76 7.67 51.97 15.68
N MET A 77 6.88 50.94 15.38
CA MET A 77 5.49 50.79 15.80
C MET A 77 5.32 49.59 16.72
N GLU A 78 4.84 49.83 17.94
CA GLU A 78 4.38 48.75 18.82
C GLU A 78 2.96 48.35 18.44
N VAL A 79 2.80 47.11 17.98
CA VAL A 79 1.51 46.53 17.58
C VAL A 79 1.26 45.24 18.35
N THR A 80 -0.01 44.94 18.61
CA THR A 80 -0.46 43.62 19.07
C THR A 80 -0.99 42.84 17.88
N VAL A 81 -0.40 41.69 17.58
CA VAL A 81 -0.75 40.91 16.37
C VAL A 81 -1.80 39.86 16.69
N THR A 82 -2.84 39.79 15.87
CA THR A 82 -3.85 38.73 15.88
C THR A 82 -4.03 38.10 14.51
N PHE A 83 -4.47 36.85 14.47
CA PHE A 83 -4.65 36.12 13.22
C PHE A 83 -6.09 35.65 13.06
N ARG A 84 -6.61 35.72 11.84
CA ARG A 84 -7.99 35.35 11.51
C ARG A 84 -8.02 34.44 10.29
N PHE A 85 -8.76 33.35 10.39
CA PHE A 85 -8.99 32.46 9.26
C PHE A 85 -10.14 32.99 8.39
N ILE A 86 -9.91 33.06 7.08
CA ILE A 86 -10.90 33.55 6.09
C ILE A 86 -11.34 32.47 5.08
N GLY A 87 -10.86 31.23 5.22
CA GLY A 87 -11.28 30.12 4.36
C GLY A 87 -12.65 29.54 4.73
N LYS A 88 -13.21 28.70 3.86
CA LYS A 88 -14.43 27.93 4.21
C LYS A 88 -14.05 26.85 5.22
N PRO A 89 -14.77 26.70 6.35
CA PRO A 89 -14.50 25.64 7.32
C PRO A 89 -14.57 24.29 6.60
N VAL A 90 -13.56 23.45 6.81
CA VAL A 90 -13.45 22.17 6.10
C VAL A 90 -14.55 21.27 6.61
N ASP A 91 -15.56 21.04 5.77
CA ASP A 91 -16.63 20.09 6.01
C ASP A 91 -16.01 18.69 6.22
N ALA A 92 -16.04 18.23 7.47
CA ALA A 92 -15.51 16.94 7.90
C ALA A 92 -16.15 15.77 7.12
N GLU A 93 -17.36 15.97 6.60
CA GLU A 93 -18.11 14.99 5.81
C GLU A 93 -17.62 14.96 4.35
N ALA A 94 -17.23 16.10 3.79
CA ALA A 94 -16.59 16.19 2.48
C ALA A 94 -15.15 15.61 2.49
N LEU A 95 -14.41 15.80 3.59
CA LEU A 95 -13.09 15.20 3.78
C LEU A 95 -13.18 13.68 3.95
N ARG A 96 -14.18 13.18 4.71
CA ARG A 96 -14.49 11.74 4.78
C ARG A 96 -14.76 11.15 3.41
N ARG A 97 -15.61 11.78 2.58
CA ARG A 97 -15.90 11.31 1.21
C ARG A 97 -14.67 11.26 0.31
N ARG A 98 -13.72 12.19 0.46
CA ARG A 98 -12.48 12.20 -0.33
C ARG A 98 -11.43 11.17 0.13
N VAL A 99 -11.44 10.79 1.41
CA VAL A 99 -10.41 9.91 1.99
C VAL A 99 -10.83 8.44 2.00
N THR A 100 -12.12 8.12 2.14
CA THR A 100 -12.55 6.72 2.36
C THR A 100 -13.35 6.07 1.22
N GLY A 101 -13.77 6.82 0.19
CA GLY A 101 -14.37 6.23 -1.04
C GLY A 101 -15.62 5.35 -0.84
N GLN A 102 -16.27 5.36 0.33
CA GLN A 102 -17.49 4.60 0.59
C GLN A 102 -18.57 5.47 1.23
N THR A 103 -19.76 5.40 0.65
CA THR A 103 -21.03 5.85 1.21
C THR A 103 -21.66 4.72 2.01
N SER A 104 -21.66 4.81 3.33
CA SER A 104 -22.82 4.39 4.12
C SER A 104 -22.73 4.87 5.56
N SER A 105 -23.89 5.32 6.02
CA SER A 105 -24.25 5.81 7.33
C SER A 105 -24.65 4.66 8.26
N THR A 106 -24.13 4.63 9.49
CA THR A 106 -24.83 4.25 10.73
C THR A 106 -23.88 4.47 11.94
N PRO A 107 -24.40 4.55 13.19
CA PRO A 107 -23.95 5.53 14.16
C PRO A 107 -22.82 5.06 15.07
N GLU A 108 -22.15 6.09 15.58
CA GLU A 108 -21.34 6.19 16.79
C GLU A 108 -21.53 5.07 17.82
N VAL A 109 -20.56 4.15 17.85
CA VAL A 109 -20.15 3.47 19.08
C VAL A 109 -18.65 3.74 19.23
N ALA A 110 -18.29 4.30 20.39
CA ALA A 110 -16.92 4.62 20.73
C ALA A 110 -16.06 3.36 20.86
N PRO A 111 -14.77 3.43 20.51
CA PRO A 111 -13.76 2.77 21.32
C PRO A 111 -12.98 3.84 22.07
N THR A 112 -13.13 3.80 23.39
CA THR A 112 -12.11 4.17 24.37
C THR A 112 -11.23 2.92 24.55
N PRO A 113 -9.89 3.00 24.73
CA PRO A 113 -9.08 1.83 25.00
C PRO A 113 -9.24 1.40 26.47
N GLU A 114 -10.43 0.96 26.85
CA GLU A 114 -10.60 0.07 27.99
C GLU A 114 -10.66 -1.37 27.43
N ARG A 115 -10.01 -2.30 28.13
CA ARG A 115 -9.85 -3.72 27.74
C ARG A 115 -11.19 -4.46 27.70
N GLU A 116 -12.04 -4.15 26.74
CA GLU A 116 -13.04 -5.08 26.24
C GLU A 116 -12.39 -5.85 25.09
N GLU A 117 -12.43 -7.18 25.16
CA GLU A 117 -11.86 -8.05 24.12
C GLU A 117 -12.48 -7.72 22.77
N ASP A 118 -11.74 -6.98 21.95
CA ASP A 118 -12.13 -6.62 20.58
C ASP A 118 -12.48 -7.92 19.83
N PRO A 119 -13.65 -8.04 19.17
CA PRO A 119 -13.94 -9.17 18.29
C PRO A 119 -12.84 -9.39 17.23
N LEU A 120 -12.10 -8.34 16.85
CA LEU A 120 -10.89 -8.47 16.03
C LEU A 120 -9.72 -9.14 16.77
N ASP A 121 -9.57 -8.95 18.09
CA ASP A 121 -8.57 -9.66 18.91
C ASP A 121 -8.87 -11.17 18.92
N ALA A 122 -10.14 -11.58 19.01
CA ALA A 122 -10.52 -13.00 18.95
C ALA A 122 -10.25 -13.65 17.57
N HIS A 123 -10.43 -12.90 16.47
CA HIS A 123 -10.06 -13.38 15.13
C HIS A 123 -8.53 -13.46 14.96
N ARG A 124 -7.81 -12.42 15.40
CA ARG A 124 -6.34 -12.34 15.33
C ARG A 124 -5.65 -13.35 16.25
N ALA A 125 -6.31 -13.80 17.33
CA ALA A 125 -5.81 -14.86 18.21
C ALA A 125 -5.59 -16.20 17.47
N LYS A 126 -6.26 -16.42 16.33
CA LYS A 126 -6.08 -17.63 15.50
C LYS A 126 -4.79 -17.62 14.68
N PHE A 127 -4.19 -16.45 14.48
CA PHE A 127 -2.96 -16.29 13.71
C PHE A 127 -1.74 -16.52 14.60
N THR A 128 -1.24 -17.74 14.62
CA THR A 128 -0.03 -18.15 15.36
C THR A 128 1.04 -18.66 14.39
N PHE A 129 2.29 -18.76 14.87
CA PHE A 129 3.38 -19.36 14.10
C PHE A 129 3.15 -20.84 13.79
N ASP A 130 2.40 -21.55 14.63
CA ASP A 130 2.06 -22.97 14.45
C ASP A 130 1.07 -23.18 13.31
N ASN A 131 0.15 -22.22 13.12
CA ASN A 131 -0.86 -22.26 12.08
C ASN A 131 -0.37 -21.61 10.77
N PHE A 132 0.86 -21.09 10.75
CA PHE A 132 1.50 -20.53 9.56
C PHE A 132 2.34 -21.61 8.87
N ILE A 133 1.87 -22.09 7.72
CA ILE A 133 2.55 -23.14 6.96
C ILE A 133 3.78 -22.56 6.26
N GLU A 134 4.92 -23.11 6.59
CA GLU A 134 6.21 -22.72 6.05
C GLU A 134 6.50 -23.40 4.71
N GLY A 135 7.10 -22.66 3.79
CA GLY A 135 7.74 -23.19 2.60
C GLY A 135 8.80 -22.22 2.09
N GLU A 136 9.43 -22.54 0.96
CA GLU A 136 10.57 -21.75 0.44
C GLU A 136 10.22 -20.27 0.26
N SER A 137 9.01 -19.97 -0.19
CA SER A 137 8.54 -18.61 -0.50
C SER A 137 8.34 -17.70 0.73
N ASN A 138 8.31 -18.26 1.94
CA ASN A 138 8.00 -17.51 3.17
C ASN A 138 8.90 -17.87 4.38
N HIS A 139 9.82 -18.83 4.23
CA HIS A 139 10.71 -19.32 5.28
C HIS A 139 11.50 -18.18 5.94
N PHE A 140 12.14 -17.31 5.14
CA PHE A 140 12.95 -16.22 5.67
C PHE A 140 12.12 -15.25 6.53
N ALA A 141 11.00 -14.76 6.01
CA ALA A 141 10.12 -13.86 6.74
C ALA A 141 9.58 -14.49 8.03
N ARG A 142 9.20 -15.77 8.00
CA ARG A 142 8.74 -16.51 9.18
C ARG A 142 9.83 -16.61 10.23
N ALA A 143 11.04 -17.02 9.86
CA ALA A 143 12.17 -17.18 10.77
C ALA A 143 12.55 -15.85 11.44
N VAL A 144 12.57 -14.76 10.67
CA VAL A 144 12.84 -13.42 11.18
C VAL A 144 11.74 -12.96 12.15
N CYS A 145 10.47 -13.18 11.82
CA CYS A 145 9.36 -12.86 12.73
C CYS A 145 9.44 -13.65 14.04
N MET A 146 9.77 -14.95 13.98
CA MET A 146 9.99 -15.77 15.18
C MET A 146 11.15 -15.23 16.02
N ARG A 147 12.24 -14.78 15.38
CA ARG A 147 13.38 -14.18 16.08
C ARG A 147 13.00 -12.86 16.76
N VAL A 148 12.26 -11.98 16.07
CA VAL A 148 11.78 -10.72 16.64
C VAL A 148 10.81 -10.98 17.79
N ALA A 149 9.91 -11.96 17.70
CA ALA A 149 9.05 -12.34 18.82
C ALA A 149 9.87 -12.87 20.02
N ALA A 150 10.89 -13.69 19.77
CA ALA A 150 11.77 -14.21 20.81
C ALA A 150 12.68 -13.14 21.42
N LYS A 151 13.12 -12.15 20.65
CA LYS A 151 14.02 -11.04 21.06
C LYS A 151 13.62 -9.72 20.37
N PRO A 152 12.61 -9.01 20.87
CA PRO A 152 12.05 -7.80 20.25
C PRO A 152 12.95 -6.56 20.38
N TYR A 153 14.16 -6.68 20.93
CA TYR A 153 15.11 -5.56 21.04
C TYR A 153 16.45 -5.91 20.38
N ASP A 154 16.43 -6.91 19.49
CA ASP A 154 17.62 -7.39 18.77
C ASP A 154 17.92 -6.52 17.54
N VAL A 155 19.00 -6.84 16.83
CA VAL A 155 19.55 -6.10 15.66
C VAL A 155 18.60 -5.89 14.46
N HIS A 156 17.38 -6.44 14.48
CA HIS A 156 16.44 -6.38 13.35
C HIS A 156 15.35 -5.32 13.56
N ASN A 157 15.78 -4.06 13.72
CA ASN A 157 14.88 -2.92 13.90
C ASN A 157 15.17 -1.81 12.86
N PRO A 158 14.17 -1.34 12.09
CA PRO A 158 12.84 -1.93 11.94
C PRO A 158 12.89 -3.28 11.20
N LEU A 159 11.87 -4.11 11.40
CA LEU A 159 11.56 -5.23 10.50
C LEU A 159 10.54 -4.75 9.47
N PHE A 160 10.84 -4.87 8.18
CA PHE A 160 9.95 -4.49 7.10
C PHE A 160 9.56 -5.72 6.27
N LEU A 161 8.32 -6.17 6.44
CA LEU A 161 7.71 -7.26 5.69
C LEU A 161 7.08 -6.73 4.40
N TYR A 162 7.34 -7.36 3.26
CA TYR A 162 6.68 -6.97 2.02
C TYR A 162 6.34 -8.14 1.12
N GLY A 163 5.36 -7.93 0.24
CA GLY A 163 4.93 -8.91 -0.74
C GLY A 163 3.48 -8.71 -1.15
N PRO A 164 2.98 -9.38 -2.19
CA PRO A 164 1.64 -9.19 -2.71
C PRO A 164 0.51 -9.36 -1.67
N SER A 165 -0.71 -8.96 -2.03
CA SER A 165 -1.87 -9.17 -1.15
C SER A 165 -2.10 -10.67 -0.88
N GLY A 166 -2.41 -11.01 0.38
CA GLY A 166 -2.77 -12.37 0.76
C GLY A 166 -1.64 -13.40 0.76
N VAL A 167 -0.37 -12.99 0.86
CA VAL A 167 0.79 -13.91 1.03
C VAL A 167 1.09 -14.25 2.50
N GLY A 168 0.44 -13.60 3.47
CA GLY A 168 0.58 -13.93 4.90
C GLY A 168 1.21 -12.86 5.79
N LYS A 169 1.45 -11.63 5.30
CA LYS A 169 2.01 -10.51 6.08
C LYS A 169 1.27 -10.26 7.41
N THR A 170 -0.04 -10.03 7.35
CA THR A 170 -0.89 -9.82 8.53
C THR A 170 -0.89 -11.02 9.46
N HIS A 171 -0.84 -12.26 8.93
CA HIS A 171 -0.75 -13.46 9.76
C HIS A 171 0.55 -13.46 10.57
N LEU A 172 1.70 -13.21 9.93
CA LEU A 172 2.98 -13.14 10.62
C LEU A 172 3.02 -12.03 11.68
N MET A 173 2.48 -10.84 11.37
CA MET A 173 2.39 -9.75 12.35
C MET A 173 1.54 -10.14 13.56
N CYS A 174 0.36 -10.73 13.34
CA CYS A 174 -0.48 -11.20 14.44
C CYS A 174 0.18 -12.36 15.20
N ALA A 175 0.92 -13.24 14.54
CA ALA A 175 1.69 -14.29 15.20
C ALA A 175 2.77 -13.73 16.12
N VAL A 176 3.48 -12.67 15.71
CA VAL A 176 4.42 -11.94 16.56
C VAL A 176 3.69 -11.35 17.78
N VAL A 177 2.55 -10.68 17.58
CA VAL A 177 1.76 -10.09 18.67
C VAL A 177 1.33 -11.15 19.68
N ASN A 178 0.77 -12.25 19.19
CA ASN A 178 0.28 -13.34 20.04
C ASN A 178 1.42 -13.97 20.84
N GLU A 179 2.56 -14.19 20.21
CA GLU A 179 3.73 -14.77 20.86
C GLU A 179 4.33 -13.81 21.91
N LEU A 180 4.39 -12.51 21.62
CA LEU A 180 4.83 -11.49 22.58
C LEU A 180 3.89 -11.40 23.78
N ARG A 181 2.57 -11.39 23.56
CA ARG A 181 1.58 -11.39 24.65
C ARG A 181 1.70 -12.65 25.52
N ARG A 182 1.98 -13.80 24.90
CA ARG A 182 2.17 -15.09 25.59
C ARG A 182 3.45 -15.14 26.41
N GLN A 183 4.58 -14.71 25.85
CA GLN A 183 5.89 -14.78 26.50
C GLN A 183 6.16 -13.60 27.46
N ARG A 184 5.60 -12.42 27.16
CA ARG A 184 5.84 -11.16 27.88
C ARG A 184 4.52 -10.40 28.12
N PRO A 185 3.70 -10.82 29.10
CA PRO A 185 2.38 -10.23 29.34
C PRO A 185 2.39 -8.72 29.67
N ASN A 186 3.52 -8.20 30.17
CA ASN A 186 3.68 -6.80 30.55
C ASN A 186 4.18 -5.89 29.41
N THR A 187 4.54 -6.45 28.25
CA THR A 187 4.98 -5.67 27.09
C THR A 187 3.80 -4.96 26.45
N LYS A 188 3.89 -3.63 26.26
CA LYS A 188 2.87 -2.86 25.56
C LYS A 188 3.03 -3.04 24.05
N VAL A 189 2.24 -3.95 23.47
CA VAL A 189 2.25 -4.24 22.03
C VAL A 189 1.07 -3.54 21.37
N ILE A 190 1.34 -2.70 20.37
CA ILE A 190 0.33 -2.06 19.53
C ILE A 190 0.42 -2.62 18.12
N TYR A 191 -0.69 -3.20 17.66
CA TYR A 191 -0.92 -3.49 16.25
C TYR A 191 -1.95 -2.51 15.72
N THR A 192 -1.66 -1.87 14.59
CA THR A 192 -2.61 -1.00 13.89
C THR A 192 -2.43 -1.11 12.39
N THR A 193 -3.52 -0.95 11.63
CA THR A 193 -3.40 -0.67 10.20
C THR A 193 -3.08 0.82 10.00
N MET A 194 -2.52 1.17 8.85
CA MET A 194 -2.34 2.59 8.50
C MET A 194 -3.66 3.36 8.39
N VAL A 195 -4.74 2.68 8.00
CA VAL A 195 -6.09 3.27 7.95
C VAL A 195 -6.54 3.64 9.36
N ASP A 196 -6.40 2.73 10.32
CA ASP A 196 -6.78 2.97 11.72
C ASP A 196 -5.89 4.03 12.38
N PHE A 197 -4.59 4.04 12.07
CA PHE A 197 -3.66 5.06 12.52
C PHE A 197 -4.10 6.45 12.05
N VAL A 198 -4.43 6.60 10.77
CA VAL A 198 -4.94 7.86 10.21
C VAL A 198 -6.28 8.24 10.82
N ASN A 199 -7.21 7.29 10.95
CA ASN A 199 -8.53 7.56 11.55
C ASN A 199 -8.40 8.07 12.99
N TYR A 200 -7.52 7.46 13.79
CA TYR A 200 -7.27 7.91 15.15
C TYR A 200 -6.56 9.26 15.20
N MET A 201 -5.61 9.51 14.29
CA MET A 201 -4.96 10.81 14.14
C MET A 201 -5.99 11.91 13.84
N VAL A 202 -6.86 11.69 12.85
CA VAL A 202 -7.92 12.64 12.46
C VAL A 202 -8.88 12.90 13.61
N LYS A 203 -9.28 11.86 14.35
CA LYS A 203 -10.12 12.00 15.55
C LYS A 203 -9.46 12.88 16.62
N CYS A 204 -8.17 12.68 16.87
CA CYS A 204 -7.40 13.48 17.84
C CYS A 204 -7.24 14.93 17.38
N ILE A 205 -6.96 15.16 16.09
CA ILE A 205 -6.92 16.50 15.50
C ILE A 205 -8.25 17.22 15.68
N SER A 206 -9.38 16.56 15.37
CA SER A 206 -10.72 17.17 15.51
C SER A 206 -11.08 17.55 16.95
N ARG A 207 -10.41 16.94 17.94
CA ARG A 207 -10.62 17.18 19.37
C ARG A 207 -9.54 18.09 19.97
N ASN A 208 -8.60 18.58 19.16
CA ASN A 208 -7.40 19.29 19.61
C ASN A 208 -6.60 18.51 20.67
N ASP A 209 -6.56 17.18 20.54
CA ASP A 209 -5.96 16.24 21.50
C ASP A 209 -4.89 15.35 20.84
N MET A 210 -3.94 15.99 20.16
CA MET A 210 -2.81 15.27 19.56
C MET A 210 -1.85 14.67 20.60
N GLU A 211 -1.94 15.09 21.87
CA GLU A 211 -1.14 14.52 22.94
C GLU A 211 -1.56 13.07 23.24
N SER A 212 -2.87 12.79 23.32
CA SER A 212 -3.37 11.42 23.48
C SER A 212 -2.91 10.50 22.36
N PHE A 213 -2.94 10.97 21.11
CA PHE A 213 -2.44 10.21 19.95
C PHE A 213 -0.98 9.80 20.12
N ARG A 214 -0.13 10.78 20.49
CA ARG A 214 1.31 10.58 20.66
C ARG A 214 1.60 9.68 21.85
N SER A 215 0.95 9.92 22.99
CA SER A 215 1.09 9.10 24.19
C SER A 215 0.73 7.64 23.92
N TYR A 216 -0.35 7.41 23.17
CA TYR A 216 -0.79 6.07 22.80
C TYR A 216 0.26 5.35 21.93
N TYR A 217 0.64 5.90 20.78
CA TYR A 217 1.54 5.20 19.85
C TYR A 217 3.01 5.22 20.28
N ARG A 218 3.49 6.28 20.93
CA ARG A 218 4.89 6.41 21.35
C ARG A 218 5.16 5.78 22.73
N GLY A 219 4.11 5.52 23.51
CA GLY A 219 4.22 4.86 24.82
C GLY A 219 4.27 3.32 24.77
N CYS A 220 4.41 2.72 23.59
CA CYS A 220 4.46 1.27 23.41
C CYS A 220 5.89 0.72 23.41
N ASP A 221 6.02 -0.59 23.61
CA ASP A 221 7.30 -1.29 23.54
C ASP A 221 7.54 -1.92 22.17
N VAL A 222 6.46 -2.26 21.47
CA VAL A 222 6.46 -2.86 20.13
C VAL A 222 5.31 -2.25 19.32
N LEU A 223 5.65 -1.62 18.20
CA LEU A 223 4.70 -1.06 17.24
C LEU A 223 4.70 -1.88 15.96
N LEU A 224 3.52 -2.36 15.57
CA LEU A 224 3.29 -3.04 14.29
C LEU A 224 2.35 -2.19 13.41
N LEU A 225 2.83 -1.74 12.25
CA LEU A 225 2.06 -0.96 11.27
C LEU A 225 1.80 -1.81 10.03
N ASP A 226 0.53 -2.19 9.80
CA ASP A 226 0.12 -2.95 8.61
C ASP A 226 -0.34 -2.00 7.49
N ASP A 227 -0.18 -2.45 6.25
CA ASP A 227 -0.51 -1.72 5.03
C ASP A 227 0.11 -0.31 4.90
N VAL A 228 1.43 -0.20 5.12
CA VAL A 228 2.19 1.06 5.07
C VAL A 228 2.03 1.82 3.75
N GLN A 229 1.75 1.13 2.64
CA GLN A 229 1.50 1.76 1.34
C GLN A 229 0.39 2.81 1.35
N PHE A 230 -0.57 2.75 2.29
CA PHE A 230 -1.69 3.70 2.35
C PHE A 230 -1.30 5.12 2.78
N ILE A 231 -0.05 5.37 3.19
CA ILE A 231 0.45 6.73 3.47
C ILE A 231 1.00 7.44 2.24
N ALA A 232 1.14 6.75 1.10
CA ALA A 232 1.65 7.35 -0.12
C ALA A 232 0.85 8.62 -0.49
N GLY A 233 1.55 9.72 -0.74
CA GLY A 233 0.96 11.04 -1.06
C GLY A 233 0.23 11.76 0.08
N LYS A 234 0.22 11.20 1.30
CA LYS A 234 -0.40 11.83 2.47
C LYS A 234 0.67 12.49 3.34
N GLU A 235 1.18 13.64 2.92
CA GLU A 235 2.30 14.35 3.57
C GLU A 235 2.14 14.52 5.10
N SER A 236 0.96 14.97 5.55
CA SER A 236 0.69 15.13 6.99
C SER A 236 0.74 13.82 7.76
N THR A 237 0.28 12.72 7.15
CA THR A 237 0.35 11.38 7.73
C THR A 237 1.78 10.87 7.73
N GLN A 238 2.52 11.07 6.64
CA GLN A 238 3.93 10.67 6.52
C GLN A 238 4.78 11.37 7.58
N LEU A 239 4.56 12.66 7.83
CA LEU A 239 5.25 13.41 8.88
C LEU A 239 5.00 12.81 10.28
N GLU A 240 3.76 12.48 10.62
CA GLU A 240 3.44 11.93 11.95
C GLU A 240 3.96 10.49 12.11
N VAL A 241 3.92 9.68 11.06
CA VAL A 241 4.58 8.36 11.02
C VAL A 241 6.08 8.51 11.24
N PHE A 242 6.74 9.46 10.56
CA PHE A 242 8.17 9.72 10.69
C PHE A 242 8.54 10.11 12.14
N ASN A 243 7.76 11.01 12.75
CA ASN A 243 8.00 11.43 14.13
C ASN A 243 7.79 10.29 15.14
N THR A 244 6.72 9.50 14.95
CA THR A 244 6.43 8.33 15.79
C THR A 244 7.52 7.27 15.64
N PHE A 245 7.94 7.01 14.41
CA PHE A 245 9.03 6.09 14.10
C PHE A 245 10.32 6.49 14.81
N ASN A 246 10.77 7.74 14.66
CA ASN A 246 12.03 8.18 15.27
C ASN A 246 11.98 8.11 16.79
N THR A 247 10.88 8.55 17.40
CA THR A 247 10.73 8.49 18.87
C THR A 247 10.91 7.05 19.37
N LEU A 248 10.19 6.10 18.78
CA LEU A 248 10.27 4.69 19.16
C LEU A 248 11.63 4.08 18.84
N PHE A 249 12.20 4.42 17.69
CA PHE A 249 13.50 3.91 17.24
C PHE A 249 14.63 4.36 18.16
N ASP A 250 14.66 5.65 18.50
CA ASP A 250 15.69 6.25 19.37
C ASP A 250 15.57 5.74 20.83
N GLU A 251 14.36 5.39 21.27
CA GLU A 251 14.10 4.72 22.56
C GLU A 251 14.38 3.21 22.55
N GLY A 252 14.83 2.64 21.43
CA GLY A 252 15.12 1.21 21.30
C GLY A 252 13.87 0.33 21.32
N LYS A 253 12.68 0.88 21.01
CA LYS A 253 11.43 0.12 20.87
C LYS A 253 11.39 -0.62 19.54
N GLN A 254 10.73 -1.77 19.51
CA GLN A 254 10.62 -2.57 18.28
C GLN A 254 9.62 -1.95 17.31
N ILE A 255 10.00 -1.85 16.04
CA ILE A 255 9.11 -1.44 14.97
C ILE A 255 9.02 -2.58 13.93
N ILE A 256 7.80 -2.96 13.58
CA ILE A 256 7.50 -3.91 12.50
C ILE A 256 6.54 -3.24 11.53
N LEU A 257 6.90 -3.27 10.26
CA LEU A 257 6.16 -2.64 9.17
C LEU A 257 5.76 -3.72 8.17
N ALA A 258 4.56 -3.61 7.59
CA ALA A 258 4.17 -4.44 6.48
C ALA A 258 3.63 -3.62 5.30
N SER A 259 3.98 -4.02 4.08
CA SER A 259 3.48 -3.39 2.87
C SER A 259 3.24 -4.37 1.73
N ASP A 260 2.41 -4.00 0.76
CA ASP A 260 2.20 -4.77 -0.47
C ASP A 260 3.42 -4.74 -1.42
N ARG A 261 4.37 -3.83 -1.18
CA ARG A 261 5.55 -3.59 -2.03
C ARG A 261 6.75 -3.11 -1.18
N PRO A 262 8.00 -3.21 -1.67
CA PRO A 262 9.15 -2.72 -0.92
C PRO A 262 9.15 -1.18 -0.82
N PRO A 263 9.89 -0.58 0.14
CA PRO A 263 9.88 0.87 0.37
C PRO A 263 10.13 1.71 -0.87
N LYS A 264 11.08 1.28 -1.71
CA LYS A 264 11.44 1.93 -2.98
C LYS A 264 10.28 2.07 -3.97
N ASP A 265 9.29 1.18 -3.92
CA ASP A 265 8.17 1.10 -4.86
C ASP A 265 6.90 1.78 -4.30
N ILE A 266 6.94 2.29 -3.06
CA ILE A 266 5.87 3.11 -2.48
C ILE A 266 6.02 4.53 -3.02
N ASN A 267 5.12 4.92 -3.93
CA ASN A 267 5.18 6.22 -4.57
C ASN A 267 3.82 6.95 -4.47
N PRO A 268 3.79 8.24 -4.07
CA PRO A 268 4.92 9.02 -3.54
C PRO A 268 5.17 8.77 -2.04
N LEU A 269 6.41 8.39 -1.68
CA LEU A 269 6.91 8.27 -0.29
C LEU A 269 8.11 9.20 -0.09
N GLU A 270 8.09 10.00 0.97
CA GLU A 270 9.20 10.90 1.32
C GLU A 270 10.51 10.13 1.53
N GLU A 271 11.61 10.67 1.02
CA GLU A 271 12.93 10.04 1.03
C GLU A 271 13.41 9.70 2.46
N ARG A 272 13.10 10.56 3.42
CA ARG A 272 13.44 10.32 4.83
C ARG A 272 12.74 9.10 5.42
N LEU A 273 11.49 8.82 5.03
CA LEU A 273 10.79 7.61 5.47
C LEU A 273 11.33 6.38 4.75
N ARG A 274 11.60 6.49 3.44
CA ARG A 274 12.22 5.43 2.64
C ARG A 274 13.52 4.95 3.29
N SER A 275 14.42 5.89 3.60
CA SER A 275 15.69 5.60 4.28
C SER A 275 15.49 4.92 5.64
N ARG A 276 14.50 5.36 6.44
CA ARG A 276 14.17 4.74 7.74
C ARG A 276 13.57 3.34 7.61
N PHE A 277 12.84 3.06 6.54
CA PHE A 277 12.31 1.72 6.27
C PHE A 277 13.40 0.76 5.78
N GLU A 278 14.39 1.28 5.05
CA GLU A 278 15.49 0.50 4.46
C GLU A 278 16.68 0.30 5.41
N GLN A 279 16.84 1.11 6.47
CA GLN A 279 17.96 0.96 7.43
C GLN A 279 17.90 -0.33 8.26
N GLY A 280 16.75 -1.01 8.28
CA GLY A 280 16.49 -2.22 9.06
C GLY A 280 16.63 -3.52 8.25
N LEU A 281 15.84 -4.53 8.60
CA LEU A 281 15.78 -5.78 7.88
C LEU A 281 14.55 -5.84 6.97
N LEU A 282 14.79 -5.98 5.67
CA LEU A 282 13.77 -6.22 4.65
C LEU A 282 13.56 -7.73 4.49
N ALA A 283 12.32 -8.19 4.61
CA ALA A 283 11.95 -9.58 4.41
C ALA A 283 10.77 -9.69 3.45
N ASP A 284 10.99 -10.34 2.30
CA ASP A 284 9.97 -10.60 1.30
C ASP A 284 9.15 -11.84 1.63
N ILE A 285 7.91 -11.83 1.16
CA ILE A 285 7.00 -12.96 1.18
C ILE A 285 6.43 -13.13 -0.22
N ASN A 286 6.79 -14.25 -0.86
CA ASN A 286 6.39 -14.55 -2.21
C ASN A 286 5.13 -15.44 -2.24
N PRO A 287 4.34 -15.39 -3.33
CA PRO A 287 3.23 -16.31 -3.52
C PRO A 287 3.68 -17.77 -3.34
N PRO A 288 2.85 -18.61 -2.70
CA PRO A 288 3.22 -20.00 -2.42
C PRO A 288 3.34 -20.80 -3.72
N ASP A 289 4.36 -21.67 -3.79
CA ASP A 289 4.49 -22.68 -4.85
C ASP A 289 3.38 -23.75 -4.77
N MET A 290 3.40 -24.72 -5.68
CA MET A 290 2.38 -25.76 -5.74
C MET A 290 2.36 -26.63 -4.48
N GLU A 291 3.53 -27.00 -3.96
CA GLU A 291 3.66 -27.86 -2.79
C GLU A 291 3.14 -27.16 -1.53
N LEU A 292 3.52 -25.91 -1.34
CA LEU A 292 3.05 -25.06 -0.26
C LEU A 292 1.55 -24.78 -0.38
N ARG A 293 1.00 -24.56 -1.59
CA ARG A 293 -0.45 -24.42 -1.78
C ARG A 293 -1.22 -25.67 -1.37
N VAL A 294 -0.74 -26.86 -1.75
CA VAL A 294 -1.31 -28.14 -1.32
C VAL A 294 -1.34 -28.25 0.19
N ALA A 295 -0.22 -27.93 0.86
CA ALA A 295 -0.11 -27.98 2.32
C ALA A 295 -1.06 -26.98 2.99
N ILE A 296 -1.15 -25.75 2.48
CA ILE A 296 -2.07 -24.71 2.97
C ILE A 296 -3.53 -25.16 2.82
N ILE A 297 -3.92 -25.67 1.64
CA ILE A 297 -5.29 -26.13 1.38
C ILE A 297 -5.66 -27.26 2.34
N ARG A 298 -4.78 -28.26 2.50
CA ARG A 298 -4.99 -29.38 3.42
C ARG A 298 -5.19 -28.88 4.84
N LYS A 299 -4.29 -28.02 5.33
CA LYS A 299 -4.38 -27.48 6.70
C LYS A 299 -5.65 -26.67 6.94
N LYS A 300 -6.09 -25.89 5.95
CA LYS A 300 -7.31 -25.09 6.03
C LYS A 300 -8.57 -25.98 6.01
N ALA A 301 -8.55 -27.07 5.24
CA ALA A 301 -9.63 -28.06 5.24
C ALA A 301 -9.73 -28.81 6.57
N GLU A 302 -8.59 -29.22 7.15
CA GLU A 302 -8.52 -29.79 8.51
C GLU A 302 -9.14 -28.85 9.55
N TYR A 303 -8.77 -27.57 9.53
CA TYR A 303 -9.29 -26.57 10.47
C TYR A 303 -10.81 -26.38 10.36
N LEU A 304 -11.38 -26.58 9.17
CA LEU A 304 -12.81 -26.49 8.92
C LEU A 304 -13.53 -27.84 9.08
N ASN A 305 -12.82 -28.91 9.47
CA ASN A 305 -13.30 -30.29 9.53
C ASN A 305 -13.95 -30.77 8.22
N ILE A 306 -13.32 -30.44 7.10
CA ILE A 306 -13.77 -30.82 5.77
C ILE A 306 -12.86 -31.91 5.21
N ASP A 307 -13.47 -32.98 4.73
CA ASP A 307 -12.77 -34.01 3.95
C ASP A 307 -12.69 -33.57 2.48
N LEU A 308 -11.46 -33.37 1.99
CA LEU A 308 -11.18 -33.02 0.60
C LEU A 308 -10.49 -34.19 -0.11
N PRO A 309 -11.12 -34.79 -1.14
CA PRO A 309 -10.47 -35.79 -1.97
C PRO A 309 -9.20 -35.24 -2.63
N ASP A 310 -8.16 -36.08 -2.81
CA ASP A 310 -6.87 -35.66 -3.38
C ASP A 310 -7.00 -35.02 -4.77
N GLU A 311 -7.96 -35.48 -5.58
CA GLU A 311 -8.27 -34.90 -6.89
C GLU A 311 -8.77 -33.46 -6.78
N VAL A 312 -9.63 -33.18 -5.79
CA VAL A 312 -10.15 -31.83 -5.51
C VAL A 312 -9.02 -30.95 -4.97
N LEU A 313 -8.21 -31.48 -4.05
CA LEU A 313 -7.09 -30.77 -3.48
C LEU A 313 -6.08 -30.34 -4.56
N SER A 314 -5.74 -31.28 -5.46
CA SER A 314 -4.82 -31.02 -6.58
C SER A 314 -5.41 -29.98 -7.54
N PHE A 315 -6.69 -30.13 -7.89
CA PHE A 315 -7.39 -29.17 -8.73
C PHE A 315 -7.40 -27.76 -8.13
N LEU A 316 -7.72 -27.60 -6.85
CA LEU A 316 -7.71 -26.31 -6.17
C LEU A 316 -6.30 -25.69 -6.16
N ALA A 317 -5.27 -26.49 -5.85
CA ALA A 317 -3.89 -26.03 -5.81
C ALA A 317 -3.36 -25.61 -7.20
N GLU A 318 -3.80 -26.26 -8.27
CA GLU A 318 -3.43 -25.91 -9.66
C GLU A 318 -4.06 -24.59 -10.13
N ASN A 319 -5.28 -24.31 -9.68
CA ASN A 319 -6.10 -23.21 -10.20
C ASN A 319 -6.06 -21.95 -9.31
N LEU A 320 -5.89 -22.09 -7.99
CA LEU A 320 -5.86 -20.97 -7.04
C LEU A 320 -4.43 -20.46 -6.82
N ARG A 321 -3.85 -19.82 -7.84
CA ARG A 321 -2.43 -19.43 -7.86
C ARG A 321 -2.12 -18.07 -7.22
N SER A 322 -3.12 -17.21 -7.07
CA SER A 322 -2.90 -15.78 -6.84
C SER A 322 -2.57 -15.43 -5.38
N ASN A 323 -3.45 -15.78 -4.43
CA ASN A 323 -3.29 -15.43 -3.02
C ASN A 323 -4.03 -16.38 -2.07
N ILE A 324 -3.54 -16.48 -0.83
CA ILE A 324 -4.06 -17.40 0.19
C ILE A 324 -5.48 -17.03 0.62
N ARG A 325 -5.89 -15.76 0.48
CA ARG A 325 -7.27 -15.33 0.78
C ARG A 325 -8.29 -15.96 -0.18
N GLN A 326 -7.95 -16.06 -1.47
CA GLN A 326 -8.78 -16.76 -2.45
C GLN A 326 -8.86 -18.25 -2.12
N ILE A 327 -7.73 -18.89 -1.77
CA ILE A 327 -7.72 -20.28 -1.30
C ILE A 327 -8.68 -20.48 -0.13
N GLU A 328 -8.56 -19.64 0.91
CA GLU A 328 -9.42 -19.73 2.09
C GLU A 328 -10.90 -19.47 1.76
N GLY A 329 -11.18 -18.50 0.88
CA GLY A 329 -12.54 -18.21 0.40
C GLY A 329 -13.15 -19.38 -0.37
N SER A 330 -12.39 -19.99 -1.27
CA SER A 330 -12.83 -21.14 -2.05
C SER A 330 -13.14 -22.36 -1.17
N ILE A 331 -12.27 -22.67 -0.20
CA ILE A 331 -12.50 -23.80 0.72
C ILE A 331 -13.75 -23.54 1.57
N LYS A 332 -13.95 -22.32 2.07
CA LYS A 332 -15.18 -21.96 2.80
C LYS A 332 -16.44 -22.06 1.94
N LYS A 333 -16.38 -21.61 0.68
CA LYS A 333 -17.49 -21.72 -0.28
C LYS A 333 -17.84 -23.18 -0.57
N LEU A 334 -16.82 -24.02 -0.75
CA LEU A 334 -16.96 -25.48 -0.89
C LEU A 334 -17.59 -26.13 0.34
N ALA A 335 -17.12 -25.76 1.54
CA ALA A 335 -17.68 -26.23 2.81
C ALA A 335 -19.18 -25.92 2.92
N ALA A 336 -19.53 -24.67 2.64
CA ALA A 336 -20.90 -24.20 2.71
C ALA A 336 -21.78 -24.93 1.69
N LYS A 337 -21.32 -25.10 0.44
CA LYS A 337 -22.06 -25.81 -0.60
C LYS A 337 -22.29 -27.28 -0.27
N SER A 338 -21.25 -27.97 0.22
CA SER A 338 -21.37 -29.37 0.66
C SER A 338 -22.38 -29.54 1.80
N LEU A 339 -22.38 -28.60 2.76
CA LEU A 339 -23.31 -28.60 3.88
C LEU A 339 -24.77 -28.35 3.43
N ILE A 340 -24.99 -27.37 2.55
CA ILE A 340 -26.32 -27.01 2.03
C ILE A 340 -26.91 -28.11 1.17
N ASP A 341 -26.11 -28.67 0.26
CA ASP A 341 -26.56 -29.71 -0.68
C ASP A 341 -26.68 -31.10 -0.01
N GLY A 342 -26.11 -31.27 1.19
CA GLY A 342 -26.06 -32.54 1.90
C GLY A 342 -25.22 -33.62 1.18
N ARG A 343 -24.28 -33.20 0.31
CA ARG A 343 -23.46 -34.08 -0.51
C ARG A 343 -21.99 -33.92 -0.14
N ARG A 344 -21.23 -35.01 -0.29
CA ARG A 344 -19.76 -34.97 -0.15
C ARG A 344 -19.16 -34.08 -1.23
N ILE A 345 -18.02 -33.47 -0.92
CA ILE A 345 -17.28 -32.65 -1.87
C ILE A 345 -16.80 -33.52 -3.03
N SER A 346 -17.11 -33.07 -4.25
CA SER A 346 -16.68 -33.68 -5.50
C SER A 346 -15.89 -32.68 -6.35
N LEU A 347 -15.18 -33.18 -7.36
CA LEU A 347 -14.46 -32.33 -8.32
C LEU A 347 -15.40 -31.40 -9.10
N GLU A 348 -16.60 -31.87 -9.42
CA GLU A 348 -17.64 -31.06 -10.07
C GLU A 348 -18.07 -29.88 -9.18
N MET A 349 -18.35 -30.16 -7.90
CA MET A 349 -18.69 -29.11 -6.93
C MET A 349 -17.56 -28.08 -6.79
N ALA A 350 -16.30 -28.53 -6.79
CA ALA A 350 -15.15 -27.65 -6.71
C ALA A 350 -15.02 -26.74 -7.94
N LYS A 351 -15.20 -27.29 -9.16
CA LYS A 351 -15.20 -26.52 -10.41
C LYS A 351 -16.27 -25.44 -10.39
N ASP A 352 -17.49 -25.78 -10.00
CA ASP A 352 -18.59 -24.82 -9.86
C ASP A 352 -18.29 -23.76 -8.79
N CYS A 353 -17.65 -24.14 -7.68
CA CYS A 353 -17.37 -23.20 -6.60
C CYS A 353 -16.37 -22.13 -7.00
N ILE A 354 -15.36 -22.47 -7.81
CA ILE A 354 -14.31 -21.53 -8.21
C ILE A 354 -14.50 -20.96 -9.62
N SER A 355 -15.57 -21.29 -10.34
CA SER A 355 -15.85 -20.80 -11.70
C SER A 355 -15.71 -19.29 -11.82
N ASP A 356 -16.26 -18.55 -10.86
CA ASP A 356 -16.25 -17.08 -10.85
C ASP A 356 -14.84 -16.51 -10.56
N LEU A 357 -13.99 -17.28 -9.87
CA LEU A 357 -12.62 -16.93 -9.50
C LEU A 357 -11.61 -17.29 -10.60
N LEU A 358 -11.96 -18.24 -11.46
CA LEU A 358 -11.23 -18.51 -12.69
C LEU A 358 -11.32 -17.31 -13.65
N GLY A 359 -12.24 -16.37 -13.40
CA GLY A 359 -12.51 -15.21 -14.25
C GLY A 359 -12.94 -15.64 -15.65
N ASP A 360 -13.25 -14.69 -16.51
CA ASP A 360 -13.31 -14.91 -17.96
C ASP A 360 -11.91 -15.18 -18.54
N ALA A 361 -11.10 -16.02 -17.89
CA ALA A 361 -9.98 -16.68 -18.55
C ALA A 361 -10.61 -17.60 -19.58
N GLU A 362 -10.86 -17.03 -20.77
CA GLU A 362 -11.13 -17.79 -21.96
C GLU A 362 -10.18 -18.99 -21.96
N PRO A 363 -10.69 -20.20 -22.23
CA PRO A 363 -9.87 -21.40 -22.23
C PRO A 363 -8.56 -21.13 -22.95
N LEU A 364 -7.42 -21.53 -22.38
CA LEU A 364 -6.07 -21.16 -22.87
C LEU A 364 -5.93 -21.32 -24.40
N ASN A 365 -6.59 -22.33 -24.98
CA ASN A 365 -6.67 -22.57 -26.42
C ASN A 365 -7.38 -21.43 -27.19
N VAL A 366 -8.45 -20.86 -26.66
CA VAL A 366 -9.15 -19.69 -27.22
C VAL A 366 -8.25 -18.46 -27.19
N THR A 367 -7.54 -18.20 -26.09
CA THR A 367 -6.56 -17.10 -26.01
C THR A 367 -5.41 -17.30 -27.00
N ILE A 368 -4.89 -18.53 -27.14
CA ILE A 368 -3.89 -18.88 -28.14
C ILE A 368 -4.40 -18.58 -29.56
N ASP A 369 -5.63 -18.97 -29.89
CA ASP A 369 -6.21 -18.72 -31.21
C ASP A 369 -6.45 -17.24 -31.49
N LYS A 370 -6.83 -16.44 -30.47
CA LYS A 370 -6.90 -14.97 -30.58
C LYS A 370 -5.54 -14.35 -30.88
N ILE A 371 -4.46 -14.82 -30.25
CA ILE A 371 -3.09 -14.35 -30.53
C ILE A 371 -2.74 -14.63 -32.00
N PHE A 372 -2.99 -15.84 -32.49
CA PHE A 372 -2.75 -16.17 -33.91
C PHE A 372 -3.59 -15.31 -34.86
N ALA A 373 -4.87 -15.08 -34.54
CA ALA A 373 -5.76 -14.25 -35.35
C ALA A 373 -5.32 -12.78 -35.38
N ALA A 374 -4.87 -12.22 -34.25
CA ALA A 374 -4.38 -10.86 -34.17
C ALA A 374 -3.08 -10.66 -34.97
N VAL A 375 -2.15 -11.62 -34.90
CA VAL A 375 -0.92 -11.61 -35.70
C VAL A 375 -1.25 -11.75 -37.20
N TYR A 376 -2.19 -12.62 -37.56
CA TYR A 376 -2.67 -12.74 -38.94
C TYR A 376 -3.26 -11.41 -39.45
N LYS A 377 -4.13 -10.77 -38.66
CA LYS A 377 -4.75 -9.48 -39.03
C LYS A 377 -3.71 -8.38 -39.25
N LYS A 378 -2.65 -8.33 -38.45
CA LYS A 378 -1.62 -7.26 -38.52
C LYS A 378 -0.52 -7.52 -39.54
N TYR A 379 -0.08 -8.77 -39.68
CA TYR A 379 1.10 -9.12 -40.49
C TYR A 379 0.78 -9.99 -41.71
N ASN A 380 -0.48 -10.39 -41.89
CA ASN A 380 -0.95 -11.26 -42.97
C ASN A 380 -0.18 -12.59 -43.08
N VAL A 381 0.20 -13.16 -41.93
CA VAL A 381 0.90 -14.46 -41.83
C VAL A 381 -0.01 -15.46 -41.13
N SER A 382 -0.31 -16.57 -41.82
CA SER A 382 -1.22 -17.61 -41.30
C SER A 382 -0.62 -18.41 -40.14
N LYS A 383 -1.48 -19.05 -39.33
CA LYS A 383 -1.07 -19.92 -38.23
C LYS A 383 -0.14 -21.05 -38.71
N GLU A 384 -0.45 -21.63 -39.86
CA GLU A 384 0.31 -22.71 -40.49
C GLU A 384 1.72 -22.25 -40.86
N GLU A 385 1.89 -21.00 -41.31
CA GLU A 385 3.19 -20.44 -41.66
C GLU A 385 4.03 -20.07 -40.44
N LEU A 386 3.38 -19.61 -39.37
CA LEU A 386 4.03 -19.35 -38.08
C LEU A 386 4.54 -20.64 -37.44
N ILE A 387 3.81 -21.75 -37.55
CA ILE A 387 4.23 -23.07 -37.04
C ILE A 387 5.23 -23.75 -37.99
N GLY A 388 5.11 -23.48 -39.29
CA GLY A 388 5.90 -24.08 -40.36
C GLY A 388 7.41 -23.84 -40.28
N LYS A 389 8.14 -24.46 -41.21
CA LYS A 389 9.61 -24.37 -41.32
C LYS A 389 10.10 -23.20 -42.18
N LYS A 390 9.20 -22.44 -42.82
CA LYS A 390 9.56 -21.30 -43.69
C LYS A 390 10.31 -20.22 -42.88
N ARG A 391 11.44 -19.75 -43.41
CA ARG A 391 12.36 -18.79 -42.76
C ARG A 391 12.41 -17.42 -43.43
N ASN A 392 11.43 -17.10 -44.27
CA ASN A 392 11.33 -15.78 -44.90
C ASN A 392 11.30 -14.70 -43.82
N LYS A 393 11.95 -13.55 -44.07
CA LYS A 393 12.18 -12.50 -43.06
C LYS A 393 10.88 -12.04 -42.39
N GLU A 394 9.81 -11.87 -43.18
CA GLU A 394 8.49 -11.46 -42.70
C GLU A 394 7.85 -12.52 -41.78
N ILE A 395 7.90 -13.80 -42.17
CA ILE A 395 7.36 -14.91 -41.37
C ILE A 395 8.17 -15.10 -40.08
N ALA A 396 9.49 -15.01 -40.16
CA ALA A 396 10.36 -15.09 -38.98
C ALA A 396 10.07 -13.96 -37.98
N TYR A 397 9.87 -12.76 -38.50
CA TYR A 397 9.51 -11.60 -37.70
C TYR A 397 8.14 -11.75 -37.01
N ALA A 398 7.10 -12.10 -37.76
CA ALA A 398 5.77 -12.35 -37.20
C ALA A 398 5.82 -13.47 -36.15
N ARG A 399 6.60 -14.53 -36.39
CA ARG A 399 6.80 -15.64 -35.43
C ARG A 399 7.45 -15.21 -34.12
N HIS A 400 8.46 -14.34 -34.17
CA HIS A 400 9.07 -13.80 -32.95
C HIS A 400 8.05 -13.03 -32.11
N ILE A 401 7.19 -12.23 -32.76
CA ILE A 401 6.10 -11.50 -32.10
C ILE A 401 5.07 -12.47 -31.50
N THR A 402 4.64 -13.49 -32.25
CA THR A 402 3.71 -14.51 -31.74
C THR A 402 4.26 -15.21 -30.50
N ILE A 403 5.54 -15.61 -30.52
CA ILE A 403 6.19 -16.26 -29.38
C ILE A 403 6.23 -15.35 -28.16
N TYR A 404 6.55 -14.06 -28.36
CA TYR A 404 6.56 -13.07 -27.29
C TYR A 404 5.16 -12.88 -26.69
N LEU A 405 4.13 -12.71 -27.53
CA LEU A 405 2.74 -12.56 -27.08
C LEU A 405 2.23 -13.79 -26.33
N LEU A 406 2.55 -15.01 -26.81
CA LEU A 406 2.25 -16.24 -26.08
C LEU A 406 2.91 -16.23 -24.70
N ARG A 407 4.18 -15.81 -24.59
CA ARG A 407 4.85 -15.78 -23.29
C ARG A 407 4.25 -14.76 -22.33
N GLU A 408 3.92 -13.58 -22.82
CA GLU A 408 3.48 -12.45 -21.98
C GLU A 408 1.99 -12.50 -21.63
N ILE A 409 1.14 -13.02 -22.52
CA ILE A 409 -0.33 -13.05 -22.31
C ILE A 409 -0.76 -14.34 -21.59
N THR A 410 -0.17 -15.50 -21.94
CA THR A 410 -0.62 -16.79 -21.40
C THR A 410 0.31 -17.35 -20.31
N GLU A 411 1.42 -16.66 -20.03
CA GLU A 411 2.48 -17.05 -19.08
C GLU A 411 3.06 -18.46 -19.30
N MET A 412 2.79 -19.09 -20.46
CA MET A 412 3.22 -20.45 -20.77
C MET A 412 4.75 -20.57 -20.71
N SER A 413 5.23 -21.69 -20.17
CA SER A 413 6.66 -22.02 -20.15
C SER A 413 7.22 -22.18 -21.58
N PHE A 414 8.52 -21.92 -21.78
CA PHE A 414 9.15 -22.10 -23.10
C PHE A 414 8.95 -23.50 -23.71
N PRO A 415 8.99 -24.61 -22.94
CA PRO A 415 8.65 -25.94 -23.47
C PRO A 415 7.21 -26.07 -23.97
N ASN A 416 6.25 -25.40 -23.33
CA ASN A 416 4.86 -25.45 -23.75
C ASN A 416 4.61 -24.58 -25.00
N ILE A 417 5.23 -23.40 -25.08
CA ILE A 417 5.20 -22.56 -26.29
C ILE A 417 5.88 -23.29 -27.47
N SER A 418 6.98 -24.00 -27.19
CA SER A 418 7.69 -24.84 -28.17
C SER A 418 6.79 -25.88 -28.82
N LYS A 419 5.89 -26.52 -28.05
CA LYS A 419 4.88 -27.45 -28.58
C LYS A 419 3.86 -26.75 -29.49
N VAL A 420 3.44 -25.53 -29.15
CA VAL A 420 2.47 -24.75 -29.93
C VAL A 420 3.07 -24.29 -31.28
N ILE A 421 4.31 -23.80 -31.28
CA ILE A 421 4.98 -23.20 -32.45
C ILE A 421 5.86 -24.22 -33.22
N ASN A 422 6.03 -25.43 -32.66
CA ASN A 422 6.86 -26.50 -33.23
C ASN A 422 8.31 -26.03 -33.53
N LYS A 423 9.00 -25.52 -32.50
CA LYS A 423 10.38 -25.03 -32.53
C LYS A 423 11.10 -25.38 -31.24
N ASP A 424 12.43 -25.49 -31.27
CA ASP A 424 13.21 -25.79 -30.06
C ASP A 424 12.99 -24.75 -28.94
N PRO A 425 12.88 -25.15 -27.66
CA PRO A 425 12.66 -24.22 -26.54
C PRO A 425 13.70 -23.09 -26.45
N SER A 426 14.96 -23.36 -26.83
CA SER A 426 16.02 -22.34 -26.91
C SER A 426 15.75 -21.28 -27.99
N THR A 427 15.14 -21.68 -29.11
CA THR A 427 14.71 -20.76 -30.18
C THR A 427 13.55 -19.89 -29.71
N VAL A 428 12.62 -20.45 -28.93
CA VAL A 428 11.52 -19.70 -28.32
C VAL A 428 12.06 -18.64 -27.35
N GLN A 429 12.99 -19.02 -26.47
CA GLN A 429 13.62 -18.08 -25.53
C GLN A 429 14.38 -16.95 -26.26
N SER A 430 15.17 -17.30 -27.28
CA SER A 430 15.87 -16.32 -28.13
C SER A 430 14.90 -15.35 -28.80
N SER A 431 13.76 -15.85 -29.31
CA SER A 431 12.71 -15.04 -29.92
C SER A 431 12.14 -13.99 -28.97
N CYS A 432 11.85 -14.37 -27.71
CA CYS A 432 11.38 -13.41 -26.70
C CYS A 432 12.42 -12.33 -26.41
N ASN A 433 13.69 -12.70 -26.29
CA ASN A 433 14.78 -11.75 -26.01
C ASN A 433 14.96 -10.74 -27.15
N ILE A 434 14.82 -11.18 -28.41
CA ILE A 434 14.88 -10.29 -29.58
C ILE A 434 13.78 -9.22 -29.51
N ILE A 435 12.54 -9.61 -29.20
CA ILE A 435 11.42 -8.67 -29.10
C ILE A 435 11.61 -7.72 -27.92
N LYS A 436 11.97 -8.22 -26.73
CA LYS A 436 12.23 -7.40 -25.53
C LYS A 436 13.31 -6.36 -25.79
N THR A 437 14.45 -6.78 -26.36
CA THR A 437 15.57 -5.87 -26.68
C THR A 437 15.15 -4.79 -27.66
N ARG A 438 14.29 -5.14 -28.64
CA ARG A 438 13.81 -4.19 -29.63
C ARG A 438 12.83 -3.18 -29.04
N MET A 439 11.91 -3.60 -28.18
CA MET A 439 10.97 -2.71 -27.48
C MET A 439 11.72 -1.64 -26.67
N THR A 440 12.81 -2.01 -25.99
CA THR A 440 13.65 -1.03 -25.26
C THR A 440 14.32 0.01 -26.17
N ARG A 441 14.60 -0.33 -27.44
CA ARG A 441 15.30 0.55 -28.39
C ARG A 441 14.36 1.39 -29.25
N GLU A 442 13.13 0.93 -29.46
CA GLU A 442 12.17 1.52 -30.41
C GLU A 442 10.82 1.78 -29.71
N PRO A 443 10.59 2.99 -29.13
CA PRO A 443 9.36 3.30 -28.39
C PRO A 443 8.07 3.17 -29.21
N LEU A 444 8.13 3.45 -30.52
CA LEU A 444 6.99 3.24 -31.42
C LEU A 444 6.65 1.75 -31.57
N PHE A 445 7.67 0.88 -31.62
CA PHE A 445 7.48 -0.56 -31.69
C PHE A 445 6.91 -1.11 -30.38
N GLU A 446 7.35 -0.60 -29.23
CA GLU A 446 6.76 -0.93 -27.93
C GLU A 446 5.27 -0.59 -27.89
N SER A 447 4.90 0.64 -28.26
CA SER A 447 3.50 1.07 -28.34
C SER A 447 2.65 0.18 -29.26
N ASP A 448 3.21 -0.23 -30.41
CA ASP A 448 2.55 -1.13 -31.36
C ASP A 448 2.30 -2.54 -30.81
N ILE A 449 3.21 -3.04 -29.98
CA ILE A 449 3.10 -4.36 -29.34
C ILE A 449 2.14 -4.30 -28.16
N GLU A 450 2.19 -3.23 -27.36
CA GLU A 450 1.24 -3.02 -26.25
C GLU A 450 -0.18 -2.77 -26.77
N SER A 451 -0.34 -2.08 -27.90
CA SER A 451 -1.63 -1.98 -28.60
C SER A 451 -2.15 -3.36 -29.02
N LEU A 452 -1.29 -4.19 -29.61
CA LEU A 452 -1.65 -5.55 -30.03
C LEU A 452 -2.02 -6.45 -28.84
N LYS A 453 -1.34 -6.28 -27.69
CA LYS A 453 -1.71 -6.98 -26.45
C LYS A 453 -3.11 -6.57 -25.99
N ARG A 454 -3.39 -5.27 -25.91
CA ARG A 454 -4.70 -4.73 -25.51
C ARG A 454 -5.84 -5.24 -26.39
N ASP A 455 -5.64 -5.26 -27.71
CA ASP A 455 -6.61 -5.82 -28.66
C ASP A 455 -6.93 -7.31 -28.40
N ILE A 456 -5.94 -8.08 -27.92
CA ILE A 456 -6.10 -9.51 -27.63
C ILE A 456 -6.76 -9.72 -26.27
N THR A 457 -6.40 -8.93 -25.26
CA THR A 457 -6.87 -9.08 -23.87
C THR A 457 -8.17 -8.34 -23.58
N GLY A 458 -8.62 -7.44 -24.46
CA GLY A 458 -9.87 -6.69 -24.30
C GLY A 458 -9.82 -5.58 -23.23
N HIS A 459 -8.63 -5.13 -22.85
CA HIS A 459 -8.38 -4.12 -21.81
C HIS A 459 -7.41 -3.06 -22.30
#